data_AF-A0A8T5GIJ9-F1
#
_entry.id   AF-A0A8T5GIJ9-F1
#
_cell.length_a   1.000
_cell.length_b   1.000
_cell.length_c   1.000
_cell.angle_alpha   90.00
_cell.angle_beta   90.00
_cell.angle_gamma   90.00
#
_symmetry.space_group_name_H-M   'P 1'
#
loop_
_entity.id
_entity.type
_entity.pdbx_description
1 polymer ?
#
loop_
_entity_poly.entity_id
_entity_poly.type
_entity_poly.pdbx_seq_one_letter_code
_entity_poly.pdbx_strand_id
1 'polypeptide(L)'
;KTAPRGMLFYHAKDGQPLSTPWQVATARSMMLSQCDLAEGLIVDCACGSGLQLAAHASVLSRPSVGIELSPLRAQASAKNLQIVARQQKAEMKRWFRESKILAGDGTDASGALDALGMNSEHAVALLHLDPARPRNSRTHGLDEMQPRLDVVFSSWAPYFAKHKRGPGLLLDLSPRLTPSQRDEVEGLVDNVWPGIERTWVWTSRGRGRVDRLALWLGAASSKNTSRRFVRIPPKLGEQPLILSTSGTNDDDSVLPKALIHPPKRGEYVSILDAALIESGLVRTWLEAVSKETMNRWGSVEGRRPQLHHDHPLRLGDQRNALLVQATGRVVALIREPLSDETIDGLVEIALEHNMKSLTLRLNLDPADQPKWQGSLDRQLSRRHGERDGFVTQHPNGDVLLLCVCHSES
;
A
#
# COMPACT_ATOMS: atom_id res chain seq x y z
N LYS A 1 -9.70 6.84 11.38
CA LYS A 1 -10.89 6.10 10.91
C LYS A 1 -10.85 6.10 9.38
N THR A 2 -11.08 4.96 8.73
CA THR A 2 -10.90 4.80 7.26
C THR A 2 -12.22 4.62 6.51
N ALA A 3 -13.35 4.71 7.22
CA ALA A 3 -14.70 4.68 6.68
C ALA A 3 -15.46 5.95 7.08
N PRO A 4 -16.45 6.40 6.28
CA PRO A 4 -17.32 7.52 6.62
C PRO A 4 -18.07 7.32 7.94
N ARG A 5 -18.50 8.42 8.56
CA ARG A 5 -19.35 8.38 9.77
C ARG A 5 -20.66 7.63 9.45
N GLY A 6 -21.01 6.65 10.27
CA GLY A 6 -22.20 5.80 10.09
C GLY A 6 -21.91 4.41 9.51
N MET A 7 -20.75 4.19 8.87
CA MET A 7 -20.32 2.85 8.44
C MET A 7 -19.57 2.14 9.57
N LEU A 8 -20.28 1.27 10.31
CA LEU A 8 -19.70 0.38 11.31
C LEU A 8 -19.66 -1.04 10.74
N PHE A 9 -18.49 -1.45 10.26
CA PHE A 9 -18.31 -2.76 9.66
C PHE A 9 -18.18 -3.87 10.72
N TYR A 10 -18.78 -5.02 10.42
CA TYR A 10 -18.73 -6.21 11.24
C TYR A 10 -17.52 -7.05 10.84
N HIS A 11 -16.77 -7.47 11.84
CA HIS A 11 -15.71 -8.45 11.70
C HIS A 11 -16.06 -9.63 12.61
N ALA A 12 -15.96 -10.85 12.10
CA ALA A 12 -15.95 -12.02 12.99
C ALA A 12 -14.77 -11.89 13.98
N LYS A 13 -14.85 -12.60 15.11
CA LYS A 13 -13.71 -12.70 16.06
C LYS A 13 -12.43 -12.97 15.27
N ASP A 14 -11.33 -12.28 15.62
CA ASP A 14 -10.03 -12.32 14.93
C ASP A 14 -9.87 -11.57 13.57
N GLY A 15 -10.93 -11.02 12.97
CA GLY A 15 -10.89 -10.47 11.60
C GLY A 15 -10.59 -8.96 11.45
N GLN A 16 -10.70 -8.17 12.51
CA GLN A 16 -10.60 -6.70 12.43
C GLN A 16 -9.20 -6.18 12.03
N PRO A 17 -8.06 -6.74 12.54
CA PRO A 17 -6.73 -6.24 12.20
C PRO A 17 -6.31 -6.50 10.75
N LEU A 18 -6.93 -7.47 10.08
CA LEU A 18 -6.53 -7.97 8.76
C LEU A 18 -7.34 -7.35 7.61
N SER A 19 -8.49 -6.74 7.91
CA SER A 19 -9.37 -6.19 6.89
C SER A 19 -8.76 -5.02 6.10
N THR A 20 -8.95 -5.04 4.78
CA THR A 20 -8.58 -3.92 3.92
C THR A 20 -9.38 -2.68 4.31
N PRO A 21 -8.72 -1.55 4.63
CA PRO A 21 -9.44 -0.33 4.99
C PRO A 21 -10.36 0.14 3.85
N TRP A 22 -11.57 0.58 4.19
CA TRP A 22 -12.57 1.01 3.20
C TRP A 22 -12.07 2.04 2.17
N GLN A 23 -11.29 3.02 2.61
CA GLN A 23 -10.68 4.02 1.71
C GLN A 23 -9.76 3.37 0.65
N VAL A 24 -9.01 2.32 1.02
CA VAL A 24 -8.14 1.59 0.08
C VAL A 24 -9.00 0.81 -0.91
N ALA A 25 -10.01 0.08 -0.42
CA ALA A 25 -10.93 -0.68 -1.26
C ALA A 25 -11.68 0.22 -2.26
N THR A 26 -12.17 1.37 -1.81
CA THR A 26 -12.88 2.33 -2.67
C THR A 26 -11.95 2.95 -3.72
N ALA A 27 -10.74 3.37 -3.33
CA ALA A 27 -9.74 3.90 -4.27
C ALA A 27 -9.39 2.86 -5.35
N ARG A 28 -9.23 1.59 -4.96
CA ARG A 28 -9.03 0.46 -5.86
C ARG A 28 -10.18 0.29 -6.84
N SER A 29 -11.43 0.30 -6.36
CA SER A 29 -12.60 0.21 -7.24
C SER A 29 -12.75 1.37 -8.21
N MET A 30 -12.41 2.60 -7.79
CA MET A 30 -12.44 3.78 -8.68
C MET A 30 -11.41 3.68 -9.80
N MET A 31 -10.24 3.08 -9.55
CA MET A 31 -9.28 2.78 -10.61
C MET A 31 -9.80 1.65 -11.53
N LEU A 32 -10.43 0.61 -10.97
CA LEU A 32 -11.06 -0.45 -11.78
C LEU A 32 -12.19 0.09 -12.66
N SER A 33 -12.94 1.12 -12.23
CA SER A 33 -14.03 1.69 -13.04
C SER A 33 -13.53 2.44 -14.28
N GLN A 34 -12.22 2.71 -14.35
CA GLN A 34 -11.58 3.27 -15.54
C GLN A 34 -11.07 2.19 -16.50
N CYS A 35 -11.17 0.91 -16.12
CA CYS A 35 -10.76 -0.21 -16.96
C CYS A 35 -11.92 -0.71 -17.84
N ASP A 36 -11.58 -1.21 -19.01
CA ASP A 36 -12.50 -1.84 -19.96
C ASP A 36 -12.74 -3.30 -19.52
N LEU A 37 -13.60 -3.49 -18.51
CA LEU A 37 -13.97 -4.81 -17.98
C LEU A 37 -15.10 -5.41 -18.82
N ALA A 38 -15.00 -6.71 -19.14
CA ALA A 38 -16.07 -7.50 -19.77
C ALA A 38 -17.39 -7.42 -18.98
N GLU A 39 -18.53 -7.75 -19.58
CA GLU A 39 -19.77 -7.90 -18.82
C GLU A 39 -19.75 -9.13 -17.91
N GLY A 40 -20.55 -9.12 -16.84
CA GLY A 40 -20.64 -10.23 -15.89
C GLY A 40 -20.43 -9.85 -14.43
N LEU A 41 -20.28 -10.88 -13.60
CA LEU A 41 -20.13 -10.80 -12.14
C LEU A 41 -18.73 -10.35 -11.71
N ILE A 42 -18.69 -9.70 -10.55
CA ILE A 42 -17.46 -9.59 -9.75
C ILE A 42 -17.43 -10.76 -8.78
N VAL A 43 -16.40 -11.59 -8.85
CA VAL A 43 -16.20 -12.72 -7.94
C VAL A 43 -15.06 -12.42 -6.99
N ASP A 44 -15.24 -12.70 -5.70
CA ASP A 44 -14.17 -12.72 -4.70
C ASP A 44 -14.10 -14.12 -4.06
N CYS A 45 -13.08 -14.88 -4.45
CA CYS A 45 -12.91 -16.28 -4.06
C CYS A 45 -12.39 -16.44 -2.61
N ALA A 46 -11.98 -15.35 -1.96
CA ALA A 46 -11.47 -15.32 -0.60
C ALA A 46 -12.04 -14.10 0.13
N CYS A 47 -13.36 -14.01 0.17
CA CYS A 47 -14.12 -12.80 0.48
C CYS A 47 -13.80 -12.19 1.86
N GLY A 48 -13.41 -13.00 2.85
CA GLY A 48 -12.94 -12.53 4.14
C GLY A 48 -13.99 -11.68 4.85
N SER A 49 -13.78 -10.36 4.94
CA SER A 49 -14.75 -9.42 5.53
C SER A 49 -15.73 -8.80 4.54
N GLY A 50 -15.59 -9.07 3.23
CA GLY A 50 -16.46 -8.58 2.17
C GLY A 50 -16.36 -7.08 1.86
N LEU A 51 -15.40 -6.36 2.46
CA LEU A 51 -15.27 -4.91 2.24
C LEU A 51 -14.76 -4.57 0.84
N GLN A 52 -13.81 -5.35 0.33
CA GLN A 52 -13.27 -5.17 -1.02
C GLN A 52 -14.36 -5.44 -2.06
N LEU A 53 -15.01 -6.60 -1.95
CA LEU A 53 -16.16 -6.98 -2.76
C LEU A 53 -17.27 -5.91 -2.74
N ALA A 54 -17.68 -5.44 -1.56
CA ALA A 54 -18.72 -4.43 -1.45
C ALA A 54 -18.31 -3.09 -2.09
N ALA A 55 -17.03 -2.70 -1.98
CA ALA A 55 -16.51 -1.52 -2.67
C ALA A 55 -16.50 -1.73 -4.19
N HIS A 56 -16.10 -2.90 -4.69
CA HIS A 56 -16.11 -3.21 -6.12
C HIS A 56 -17.54 -3.20 -6.68
N ALA A 57 -18.46 -3.92 -6.04
CA ALA A 57 -19.86 -4.03 -6.44
C ALA A 57 -20.55 -2.67 -6.51
N SER A 58 -20.37 -1.83 -5.47
CA SER A 58 -21.01 -0.51 -5.40
C SER A 58 -20.43 0.48 -6.40
N VAL A 59 -19.11 0.58 -6.53
CA VAL A 59 -18.45 1.55 -7.43
C VAL A 59 -18.60 1.15 -8.89
N LEU A 60 -18.42 -0.13 -9.21
CA LEU A 60 -18.58 -0.64 -10.58
C LEU A 60 -20.05 -0.80 -10.97
N SER A 61 -20.98 -0.67 -10.01
CA SER A 61 -22.42 -0.88 -10.20
C SER A 61 -22.74 -2.26 -10.80
N ARG A 62 -22.04 -3.29 -10.35
CA ARG A 62 -22.15 -4.67 -10.87
C ARG A 62 -22.51 -5.66 -9.77
N PRO A 63 -23.37 -6.65 -10.04
CA PRO A 63 -23.59 -7.75 -9.12
C PRO A 63 -22.30 -8.50 -8.79
N SER A 64 -22.24 -9.03 -7.57
CA SER A 64 -21.02 -9.59 -7.03
C SER A 64 -21.27 -10.83 -6.18
N VAL A 65 -20.31 -11.75 -6.19
CA VAL A 65 -20.35 -12.99 -5.42
C VAL A 65 -19.10 -13.08 -4.57
N GLY A 66 -19.30 -13.16 -3.27
CA GLY A 66 -18.22 -13.43 -2.32
C GLY A 66 -18.28 -14.86 -1.83
N ILE A 67 -17.16 -15.57 -1.85
CA ILE A 67 -17.06 -16.93 -1.32
C ILE A 67 -16.14 -16.89 -0.11
N GLU A 68 -16.62 -17.45 1.01
CA GLU A 68 -15.86 -17.50 2.25
C GLU A 68 -16.03 -18.86 2.91
N LEU A 69 -14.92 -19.49 3.27
CA LEU A 69 -14.89 -20.85 3.83
C LEU A 69 -15.64 -20.95 5.17
N SER A 70 -15.57 -19.90 6.01
CA SER A 70 -16.28 -19.89 7.29
C SER A 70 -17.70 -19.33 7.16
N PRO A 71 -18.75 -20.11 7.50
CA PRO A 71 -20.12 -19.62 7.47
C PRO A 71 -20.36 -18.34 8.30
N LEU A 72 -19.69 -18.22 9.46
CA LEU A 72 -19.80 -17.03 10.30
C LEU A 72 -19.18 -15.79 9.66
N ARG A 73 -18.04 -15.93 8.96
CA ARG A 73 -17.44 -14.83 8.21
C ARG A 73 -18.24 -14.49 6.97
N ALA A 74 -18.78 -15.48 6.27
CA ALA A 74 -19.70 -15.28 5.14
C ALA A 74 -20.92 -14.43 5.56
N GLN A 75 -21.54 -14.74 6.70
CA GLN A 75 -22.63 -13.92 7.26
C GLN A 75 -22.19 -12.48 7.58
N ALA A 76 -21.00 -12.30 8.16
CA ALA A 76 -20.45 -10.96 8.43
C ALA A 76 -20.21 -10.17 7.13
N SER A 77 -19.70 -10.81 6.09
CA SER A 77 -19.49 -10.23 4.76
C SER A 77 -20.82 -9.80 4.12
N ALA A 78 -21.86 -10.64 4.21
CA ALA A 78 -23.20 -10.30 3.73
C ALA A 78 -23.76 -9.07 4.45
N LYS A 79 -23.54 -8.99 5.77
CA LYS A 79 -23.93 -7.83 6.57
C LYS A 79 -23.18 -6.56 6.17
N ASN A 80 -21.88 -6.66 5.89
CA ASN A 80 -21.08 -5.54 5.42
C ASN A 80 -21.56 -5.03 4.05
N LEU A 81 -21.90 -5.93 3.13
CA LEU A 81 -22.50 -5.56 1.85
C LEU A 81 -23.83 -4.80 2.03
N GLN A 82 -24.69 -5.26 2.94
CA GLN A 82 -25.94 -4.58 3.30
C GLN A 82 -25.69 -3.19 3.91
N ILE A 83 -24.68 -3.04 4.76
CA ILE A 83 -24.31 -1.75 5.37
C ILE A 83 -23.90 -0.74 4.30
N VAL A 84 -23.09 -1.16 3.32
CA VAL A 84 -22.70 -0.32 2.19
C VAL A 84 -23.94 0.10 1.39
N ALA A 85 -24.82 -0.85 1.05
CA ALA A 85 -26.03 -0.57 0.31
C ALA A 85 -26.96 0.41 1.04
N ARG A 86 -27.19 0.22 2.33
CA ARG A 86 -28.00 1.13 3.17
C ARG A 86 -27.42 2.54 3.23
N GLN A 87 -26.12 2.64 3.49
CA GLN A 87 -25.44 3.93 3.57
C GLN A 87 -25.54 4.71 2.25
N GLN A 88 -25.52 4.01 1.12
CA GLN A 88 -25.66 4.59 -0.22
C GLN A 88 -27.11 4.70 -0.71
N LYS A 89 -28.11 4.30 0.09
CA LYS A 89 -29.52 4.20 -0.32
C LYS A 89 -29.72 3.36 -1.59
N ALA A 90 -28.95 2.28 -1.70
CA ALA A 90 -28.82 1.43 -2.88
C ALA A 90 -29.47 0.05 -2.71
N GLU A 91 -30.30 -0.16 -1.69
CA GLU A 91 -30.96 -1.46 -1.40
C GLU A 91 -31.83 -1.96 -2.57
N MET A 92 -32.33 -1.05 -3.41
CA MET A 92 -33.11 -1.39 -4.61
C MET A 92 -32.26 -1.49 -5.89
N LYS A 93 -30.97 -1.17 -5.84
CA LYS A 93 -30.09 -1.19 -7.02
C LYS A 93 -29.74 -2.63 -7.39
N ARG A 94 -29.62 -2.86 -8.70
CA ARG A 94 -29.30 -4.16 -9.30
C ARG A 94 -28.07 -4.80 -8.67
N TRP A 95 -26.97 -4.04 -8.56
CA TRP A 95 -25.71 -4.53 -8.01
C TRP A 95 -25.87 -5.16 -6.63
N PHE A 96 -26.74 -4.62 -5.77
CA PHE A 96 -26.97 -5.17 -4.43
C PHE A 96 -27.95 -6.34 -4.46
N ARG A 97 -29.10 -6.19 -5.13
CA ARG A 97 -30.17 -7.21 -5.15
C ARG A 97 -29.72 -8.54 -5.75
N GLU A 98 -28.83 -8.49 -6.73
CA GLU A 98 -28.29 -9.66 -7.42
C GLU A 98 -26.97 -10.15 -6.80
N SER A 99 -26.39 -9.42 -5.84
CA SER A 99 -25.19 -9.90 -5.15
C SER A 99 -25.51 -10.99 -4.13
N LYS A 100 -24.58 -11.93 -3.97
CA LYS A 100 -24.68 -13.07 -3.05
C LYS A 100 -23.37 -13.26 -2.29
N ILE A 101 -23.48 -13.83 -1.09
CA ILE A 101 -22.32 -14.35 -0.35
C ILE A 101 -22.57 -15.83 -0.09
N LEU A 102 -21.61 -16.65 -0.48
CA LEU A 102 -21.64 -18.10 -0.32
C LEU A 102 -20.68 -18.50 0.82
N ALA A 103 -21.13 -19.47 1.62
CA ALA A 103 -20.25 -20.17 2.55
C ALA A 103 -19.76 -21.45 1.86
N GLY A 104 -18.47 -21.51 1.52
CA GLY A 104 -17.94 -22.60 0.70
C GLY A 104 -16.47 -22.43 0.33
N ASP A 105 -15.96 -23.38 -0.45
CA ASP A 105 -14.59 -23.36 -0.94
C ASP A 105 -14.46 -22.48 -2.19
N GLY A 106 -13.64 -21.44 -2.13
CA GLY A 106 -13.39 -20.53 -3.25
C GLY A 106 -12.64 -21.16 -4.42
N THR A 107 -12.11 -22.38 -4.24
CA THR A 107 -11.47 -23.16 -5.31
C THR A 107 -12.47 -24.00 -6.13
N ASP A 108 -13.73 -24.11 -5.71
CA ASP A 108 -14.79 -24.83 -6.42
C ASP A 108 -15.68 -23.87 -7.22
N ALA A 109 -15.20 -23.45 -8.40
CA ALA A 109 -15.92 -22.51 -9.24
C ALA A 109 -17.26 -23.08 -9.76
N SER A 110 -17.28 -24.37 -10.14
CA SER A 110 -18.49 -25.04 -10.61
C SER A 110 -19.55 -25.08 -9.51
N GLY A 111 -19.19 -25.57 -8.32
CA GLY A 111 -20.13 -25.65 -7.20
C GLY A 111 -20.63 -24.26 -6.76
N ALA A 112 -19.77 -23.24 -6.80
CA ALA A 112 -20.17 -21.86 -6.52
C ALA A 112 -21.18 -21.33 -7.54
N LEU A 113 -20.97 -21.56 -8.84
CA LEU A 113 -21.87 -21.10 -9.90
C LEU A 113 -23.19 -21.91 -9.92
N ASP A 114 -23.12 -23.21 -9.69
CA ASP A 114 -24.29 -24.10 -9.54
C ASP A 114 -25.18 -23.64 -8.38
N ALA A 115 -24.57 -23.27 -7.24
CA ALA A 115 -25.30 -22.73 -6.07
C ALA A 115 -26.00 -21.38 -6.36
N LEU A 116 -25.56 -20.65 -7.38
CA LEU A 116 -26.20 -19.42 -7.86
C LEU A 116 -27.25 -19.70 -8.94
N GLY A 117 -27.40 -20.94 -9.39
CA GLY A 117 -28.23 -21.30 -10.54
C GLY A 117 -27.68 -20.74 -11.86
N MET A 118 -26.35 -20.58 -11.96
CA MET A 118 -25.68 -20.01 -13.12
C MET A 118 -24.90 -21.09 -13.87
N ASN A 119 -25.41 -21.51 -15.01
CA ASN A 119 -24.76 -22.55 -15.84
C ASN A 119 -24.06 -21.95 -17.07
N SER A 120 -23.64 -20.68 -16.99
CA SER A 120 -23.02 -19.97 -18.12
C SER A 120 -21.51 -20.02 -18.03
N GLU A 121 -20.89 -20.65 -19.03
CA GLU A 121 -19.56 -20.27 -19.48
C GLU A 121 -19.64 -18.76 -19.82
N HIS A 122 -18.71 -17.93 -19.35
CA HIS A 122 -18.71 -16.44 -19.48
C HIS A 122 -19.50 -15.62 -18.45
N ALA A 123 -19.72 -16.14 -17.24
CA ALA A 123 -20.39 -15.40 -16.16
C ALA A 123 -19.52 -14.32 -15.47
N VAL A 124 -18.19 -14.41 -15.55
CA VAL A 124 -17.28 -13.64 -14.68
C VAL A 124 -16.59 -12.51 -15.44
N ALA A 125 -16.81 -11.27 -14.99
CA ALA A 125 -16.14 -10.09 -15.53
C ALA A 125 -14.80 -9.79 -14.84
N LEU A 126 -14.75 -10.01 -13.53
CA LEU A 126 -13.62 -9.68 -12.67
C LEU A 126 -13.53 -10.72 -11.55
N LEU A 127 -12.35 -11.29 -11.35
CA LEU A 127 -12.03 -12.11 -10.18
C LEU A 127 -11.06 -11.36 -9.27
N HIS A 128 -11.45 -11.18 -8.02
CA HIS A 128 -10.61 -10.68 -6.94
C HIS A 128 -10.14 -11.86 -6.08
N LEU A 129 -8.86 -11.85 -5.70
CA LEU A 129 -8.28 -12.87 -4.84
C LEU A 129 -7.33 -12.23 -3.83
N ASP A 130 -7.67 -12.31 -2.54
CA ASP A 130 -6.87 -11.85 -1.39
C ASP A 130 -6.55 -13.06 -0.50
N PRO A 131 -5.56 -13.91 -0.89
CA PRO A 131 -5.30 -15.15 -0.19
C PRO A 131 -4.71 -14.86 1.19
N ALA A 132 -5.22 -15.58 2.19
CA ALA A 132 -4.70 -15.53 3.55
C ALA A 132 -3.34 -16.22 3.65
N ARG A 133 -2.54 -15.79 4.63
CA ARG A 133 -1.33 -16.49 5.05
C ARG A 133 -1.45 -16.89 6.52
N PRO A 134 -0.82 -18.00 6.94
CA PRO A 134 -0.70 -18.37 8.35
C PRO A 134 -0.07 -17.23 9.16
N ARG A 135 -0.63 -16.95 10.36
CA ARG A 135 -0.18 -15.85 11.23
C ARG A 135 1.31 -15.92 11.60
N ASN A 136 1.92 -17.10 11.57
CA ASN A 136 3.31 -17.37 11.95
C ASN A 136 4.21 -17.76 10.76
N SER A 137 3.80 -17.43 9.52
CA SER A 137 4.62 -17.62 8.32
C SER A 137 5.97 -16.92 8.47
N ARG A 138 7.06 -17.69 8.39
CA ARG A 138 8.45 -17.18 8.45
C ARG A 138 9.11 -17.12 7.07
N THR A 139 8.69 -17.99 6.16
CA THR A 139 9.28 -18.15 4.82
C THR A 139 8.63 -17.23 3.79
N HIS A 140 7.38 -16.79 4.04
CA HIS A 140 6.57 -16.04 3.10
C HIS A 140 6.43 -16.73 1.73
N GLY A 141 6.56 -18.06 1.65
CA GLY A 141 6.42 -18.84 0.41
C GLY A 141 5.02 -18.73 -0.22
N LEU A 142 4.92 -18.92 -1.54
CA LEU A 142 3.62 -18.88 -2.24
C LEU A 142 2.74 -20.09 -1.88
N ASP A 143 3.35 -21.22 -1.56
CA ASP A 143 2.72 -22.48 -1.13
C ASP A 143 1.91 -22.34 0.17
N GLU A 144 2.25 -21.37 1.01
CA GLU A 144 1.52 -21.07 2.25
C GLU A 144 0.26 -20.21 2.03
N MET A 145 0.05 -19.66 0.83
CA MET A 145 -1.13 -18.87 0.51
C MET A 145 -2.38 -19.74 0.41
N GLN A 146 -3.47 -19.29 1.05
CA GLN A 146 -4.75 -19.98 1.01
C GLN A 146 -5.90 -19.04 0.62
N PRO A 147 -6.67 -19.35 -0.45
CA PRO A 147 -6.50 -20.51 -1.32
C PRO A 147 -5.25 -20.41 -2.21
N ARG A 148 -4.74 -21.56 -2.65
CA ARG A 148 -3.62 -21.63 -3.60
C ARG A 148 -4.00 -20.98 -4.94
N LEU A 149 -3.10 -20.15 -5.47
CA LEU A 149 -3.34 -19.36 -6.68
C LEU A 149 -3.63 -20.22 -7.91
N ASP A 150 -2.81 -21.23 -8.16
CA ASP A 150 -2.89 -22.13 -9.32
C ASP A 150 -4.19 -22.93 -9.37
N VAL A 151 -4.67 -23.37 -8.21
CA VAL A 151 -5.95 -24.08 -8.08
C VAL A 151 -7.12 -23.15 -8.42
N VAL A 152 -7.12 -21.93 -7.88
CA VAL A 152 -8.15 -20.91 -8.21
C VAL A 152 -8.13 -20.59 -9.71
N PHE A 153 -6.94 -20.38 -10.29
CA PHE A 153 -6.83 -20.02 -11.71
C PHE A 153 -7.41 -21.12 -12.60
N SER A 154 -7.00 -22.37 -12.38
CA SER A 154 -7.46 -23.53 -13.17
C SER A 154 -8.97 -23.73 -13.06
N SER A 155 -9.53 -23.55 -11.87
CA SER A 155 -10.96 -23.72 -11.60
C SER A 155 -11.82 -22.63 -12.23
N TRP A 156 -11.39 -21.35 -12.13
CA TRP A 156 -12.18 -20.21 -12.61
C TRP A 156 -11.96 -19.85 -14.09
N ALA A 157 -10.88 -20.33 -14.72
CA ALA A 157 -10.54 -20.01 -16.11
C ALA A 157 -11.67 -20.21 -17.13
N PRO A 158 -12.46 -21.31 -17.10
CA PRO A 158 -13.53 -21.53 -18.07
C PRO A 158 -14.68 -20.50 -17.99
N TYR A 159 -14.85 -19.83 -16.85
CA TYR A 159 -16.03 -19.02 -16.56
C TYR A 159 -15.85 -17.53 -16.84
N PHE A 160 -14.65 -17.08 -17.21
CA PHE A 160 -14.41 -15.70 -17.58
C PHE A 160 -15.17 -15.30 -18.86
N ALA A 161 -15.74 -14.10 -18.82
CA ALA A 161 -16.32 -13.47 -19.99
C ALA A 161 -15.22 -13.12 -21.01
N LYS A 162 -15.54 -13.28 -22.30
CA LYS A 162 -14.60 -13.01 -23.39
C LYS A 162 -14.22 -11.53 -23.41
N HIS A 163 -12.92 -11.26 -23.52
CA HIS A 163 -12.41 -9.90 -23.66
C HIS A 163 -11.10 -9.89 -24.46
N LYS A 164 -10.89 -8.84 -25.27
CA LYS A 164 -9.72 -8.71 -26.16
C LYS A 164 -8.37 -8.67 -25.43
N ARG A 165 -8.36 -8.29 -24.15
CA ARG A 165 -7.16 -8.23 -23.29
C ARG A 165 -7.02 -9.44 -22.36
N GLY A 166 -7.83 -10.47 -22.56
CA GLY A 166 -7.91 -11.61 -21.64
C GLY A 166 -8.74 -11.31 -20.38
N PRO A 167 -8.77 -12.26 -19.42
CA PRO A 167 -9.60 -12.17 -18.23
C PRO A 167 -9.24 -10.99 -17.33
N GLY A 168 -10.21 -10.47 -16.59
CA GLY A 168 -9.97 -9.46 -15.57
C GLY A 168 -9.67 -10.11 -14.22
N LEU A 169 -8.43 -9.98 -13.72
CA LEU A 169 -8.09 -10.44 -12.38
C LEU A 169 -7.41 -9.34 -11.56
N LEU A 170 -7.68 -9.34 -10.26
CA LEU A 170 -6.99 -8.55 -9.26
C LEU A 170 -6.51 -9.48 -8.14
N LEU A 171 -5.20 -9.68 -8.06
CA LEU A 171 -4.57 -10.47 -7.00
C LEU A 171 -4.04 -9.49 -5.94
N ASP A 172 -4.60 -9.51 -4.72
CA ASP A 172 -4.11 -8.74 -3.56
C ASP A 172 -3.11 -9.60 -2.79
N LEU A 173 -1.83 -9.36 -3.02
CA LEU A 173 -0.74 -10.22 -2.60
C LEU A 173 0.01 -9.62 -1.40
N SER A 174 0.86 -10.45 -0.78
CA SER A 174 1.68 -10.01 0.33
C SER A 174 2.65 -8.90 -0.12
N PRO A 175 2.74 -7.76 0.58
CA PRO A 175 3.75 -6.74 0.29
C PRO A 175 5.18 -7.18 0.62
N ARG A 176 5.36 -8.41 1.12
CA ARG A 176 6.67 -9.01 1.44
C ARG A 176 7.18 -9.98 0.38
N LEU A 177 6.47 -10.12 -0.76
CA LEU A 177 6.96 -10.95 -1.85
C LEU A 177 8.29 -10.42 -2.37
N THR A 178 9.27 -11.30 -2.49
CA THR A 178 10.55 -11.00 -3.15
C THR A 178 10.34 -10.84 -4.67
N PRO A 179 11.30 -10.25 -5.40
CA PRO A 179 11.26 -10.24 -6.87
C PRO A 179 11.05 -11.63 -7.47
N SER A 180 11.83 -12.64 -7.02
CA SER A 180 11.69 -14.02 -7.49
C SER A 180 10.31 -14.63 -7.25
N GLN A 181 9.66 -14.30 -6.12
CA GLN A 181 8.31 -14.78 -5.85
C GLN A 181 7.26 -14.05 -6.70
N ARG A 182 7.50 -12.79 -7.08
CA ARG A 182 6.65 -12.09 -8.05
C ARG A 182 6.76 -12.75 -9.42
N ASP A 183 7.97 -13.13 -9.85
CA ASP A 183 8.20 -13.86 -11.09
C ASP A 183 7.50 -15.24 -11.07
N GLU A 184 7.53 -15.93 -9.93
CA GLU A 184 6.80 -17.18 -9.74
C GLU A 184 5.28 -16.99 -9.87
N VAL A 185 4.70 -15.92 -9.28
CA VAL A 185 3.27 -15.57 -9.48
C VAL A 185 2.97 -15.32 -10.95
N GLU A 186 3.83 -14.59 -11.66
CA GLU A 186 3.67 -14.35 -13.10
C GLU A 186 3.71 -15.67 -13.88
N GLY A 187 4.61 -16.59 -13.54
CA GLY A 187 4.67 -17.93 -14.13
C GLY A 187 3.38 -18.73 -13.90
N LEU A 188 2.77 -18.65 -12.71
CA LEU A 188 1.47 -19.29 -12.46
C LEU A 188 0.35 -18.71 -13.33
N VAL A 189 0.38 -17.40 -13.59
CA VAL A 189 -0.58 -16.73 -14.48
C VAL A 189 -0.34 -17.19 -15.92
N ASP A 190 0.90 -17.17 -16.40
CA ASP A 190 1.24 -17.52 -17.79
C ASP A 190 0.95 -18.99 -18.13
N ASN A 191 0.98 -19.89 -17.13
CA ASN A 191 0.57 -21.29 -17.29
C ASN A 191 -0.91 -21.45 -17.68
N VAL A 192 -1.77 -20.48 -17.32
CA VAL A 192 -3.22 -20.53 -17.57
C VAL A 192 -3.63 -19.52 -18.65
N TRP A 193 -3.08 -18.31 -18.60
CA TRP A 193 -3.37 -17.21 -19.52
C TRP A 193 -2.07 -16.58 -20.01
N PRO A 194 -1.41 -17.18 -21.02
CA PRO A 194 -0.11 -16.74 -21.48
C PRO A 194 -0.15 -15.33 -22.08
N GLY A 195 0.78 -14.48 -21.66
CA GLY A 195 1.05 -13.19 -22.31
C GLY A 195 -0.01 -12.12 -22.10
N ILE A 196 -0.88 -12.26 -21.09
CA ILE A 196 -1.85 -11.22 -20.76
C ILE A 196 -1.16 -9.99 -20.16
N GLU A 197 -1.71 -8.80 -20.43
CA GLU A 197 -1.18 -7.56 -19.88
C GLU A 197 -1.25 -7.56 -18.35
N ARG A 198 -0.22 -7.01 -17.71
CA ARG A 198 -0.05 -6.99 -16.27
C ARG A 198 0.40 -5.64 -15.74
N THR A 199 -0.13 -5.28 -14.58
CA THR A 199 0.29 -4.09 -13.84
C THR A 199 0.51 -4.46 -12.37
N TRP A 200 1.75 -4.36 -11.89
CA TRP A 200 2.04 -4.41 -10.47
C TRP A 200 1.70 -3.08 -9.79
N VAL A 201 1.05 -3.15 -8.63
CA VAL A 201 0.56 -1.99 -7.90
C VAL A 201 1.04 -2.02 -6.45
N TRP A 202 1.86 -1.05 -6.07
CA TRP A 202 2.30 -0.81 -4.70
C TRP A 202 1.44 0.28 -4.08
N THR A 203 0.80 0.00 -2.95
CA THR A 203 -0.05 0.96 -2.24
C THR A 203 0.54 1.34 -0.89
N SER A 204 0.59 2.63 -0.58
CA SER A 204 1.01 3.16 0.72
C SER A 204 0.00 4.16 1.30
N ARG A 205 -0.23 4.07 2.60
CA ARG A 205 -0.95 5.07 3.41
C ARG A 205 -0.02 6.05 4.14
N GLY A 206 1.29 6.03 3.83
CA GLY A 206 2.28 6.98 4.36
C GLY A 206 2.82 6.62 5.73
N ARG A 207 2.81 5.33 6.09
CA ARG A 207 3.31 4.83 7.38
C ARG A 207 4.74 4.29 7.29
N GLY A 208 5.47 4.66 6.23
CA GLY A 208 6.82 4.19 5.94
C GLY A 208 6.89 2.69 5.71
N ARG A 209 5.98 2.15 4.89
CA ARG A 209 6.00 0.76 4.42
C ARG A 209 5.05 0.60 3.23
N VAL A 210 5.24 -0.44 2.44
CA VAL A 210 4.21 -0.93 1.52
C VAL A 210 3.05 -1.49 2.35
N ASP A 211 1.83 -0.96 2.17
CA ASP A 211 0.64 -1.46 2.86
C ASP A 211 -0.03 -2.60 2.11
N ARG A 212 -0.04 -2.55 0.76
CA ARG A 212 -0.59 -3.59 -0.13
C ARG A 212 0.25 -3.70 -1.39
N LEU A 213 0.42 -4.91 -1.89
CA LEU A 213 0.99 -5.21 -3.19
C LEU A 213 -0.09 -5.95 -3.99
N ALA A 214 -0.35 -5.57 -5.23
CA ALA A 214 -1.33 -6.25 -6.06
C ALA A 214 -0.85 -6.45 -7.49
N LEU A 215 -1.30 -7.52 -8.12
CA LEU A 215 -1.10 -7.78 -9.55
C LEU A 215 -2.45 -7.67 -10.27
N TRP A 216 -2.54 -6.75 -11.22
CA TRP A 216 -3.74 -6.49 -12.01
C TRP A 216 -3.52 -7.07 -13.40
N LEU A 217 -4.45 -7.88 -13.88
CA LEU A 217 -4.27 -8.73 -15.06
C LEU A 217 -5.35 -8.49 -16.12
N GLY A 218 -4.94 -8.62 -17.39
CA GLY A 218 -5.79 -8.60 -18.57
C GLY A 218 -6.72 -7.39 -18.61
N ALA A 219 -8.04 -7.64 -18.65
CA ALA A 219 -9.06 -6.58 -18.69
C ALA A 219 -8.96 -5.60 -17.50
N ALA A 220 -8.51 -6.07 -16.34
CA ALA A 220 -8.35 -5.26 -15.13
C ALA A 220 -7.02 -4.50 -15.08
N SER A 221 -6.00 -4.94 -15.82
CA SER A 221 -4.72 -4.20 -15.90
C SER A 221 -4.90 -2.88 -16.65
N SER A 222 -3.93 -1.97 -16.53
CA SER A 222 -3.94 -0.73 -17.32
C SER A 222 -2.99 -0.81 -18.49
N LYS A 223 -3.48 -0.37 -19.66
CA LYS A 223 -2.71 -0.37 -20.90
C LYS A 223 -1.40 0.39 -20.71
N ASN A 224 -0.34 -0.13 -21.28
CA ASN A 224 1.00 0.47 -21.26
C ASN A 224 1.46 0.85 -19.85
N THR A 225 1.06 0.09 -18.82
CA THR A 225 1.46 0.34 -17.43
C THR A 225 1.94 -0.95 -16.79
N SER A 226 3.25 -1.06 -16.58
CA SER A 226 3.85 -2.24 -15.92
C SER A 226 3.85 -2.10 -14.40
N ARG A 227 4.16 -0.89 -13.91
CA ARG A 227 4.26 -0.57 -12.49
C ARG A 227 3.45 0.66 -12.15
N ARG A 228 2.80 0.60 -11.01
CA ARG A 228 2.01 1.68 -10.44
C ARG A 228 2.29 1.82 -8.95
N PHE A 229 2.51 3.04 -8.52
CA PHE A 229 2.50 3.40 -7.12
C PHE A 229 1.24 4.21 -6.78
N VAL A 230 0.57 3.85 -5.69
CA VAL A 230 -0.66 4.50 -5.20
C VAL A 230 -0.46 4.97 -3.77
N ARG A 231 -0.49 6.28 -3.57
CA ARG A 231 -0.44 6.94 -2.27
C ARG A 231 -1.84 7.35 -1.83
N ILE A 232 -2.37 6.68 -0.81
CA ILE A 232 -3.70 6.96 -0.25
C ILE A 232 -3.63 8.14 0.73
N PRO A 233 -4.30 9.26 0.47
CA PRO A 233 -4.21 10.45 1.32
C PRO A 233 -4.74 10.19 2.74
N PRO A 234 -4.22 10.89 3.77
CA PRO A 234 -4.65 10.69 5.15
C PRO A 234 -6.10 11.14 5.37
N LYS A 235 -6.61 12.08 4.57
CA LYS A 235 -7.97 12.59 4.66
C LYS A 235 -8.91 11.75 3.80
N LEU A 236 -10.06 11.39 4.38
CA LEU A 236 -11.12 10.70 3.65
C LEU A 236 -11.72 11.61 2.57
N GLY A 237 -11.99 11.05 1.39
CA GLY A 237 -12.59 11.75 0.26
C GLY A 237 -11.59 12.42 -0.70
N GLU A 238 -10.32 12.55 -0.31
CA GLU A 238 -9.28 13.01 -1.23
C GLU A 238 -8.85 11.91 -2.20
N GLN A 239 -8.49 12.32 -3.42
CA GLN A 239 -8.06 11.40 -4.47
C GLN A 239 -6.64 10.87 -4.21
N PRO A 240 -6.37 9.58 -4.48
CA PRO A 240 -5.02 9.02 -4.41
C PRO A 240 -4.03 9.76 -5.31
N LEU A 241 -2.78 9.87 -4.89
CA LEU A 241 -1.68 10.15 -5.81
C LEU A 241 -1.24 8.85 -6.47
N ILE A 242 -1.18 8.88 -7.81
CA ILE A 242 -0.88 7.73 -8.64
C ILE A 242 0.32 8.11 -9.51
N LEU A 243 1.39 7.34 -9.39
CA LEU A 243 2.52 7.36 -10.32
C LEU A 243 2.52 6.06 -11.11
N SER A 244 2.89 6.10 -12.37
CA SER A 244 2.90 4.94 -13.26
C SER A 244 3.98 5.09 -14.30
N THR A 245 4.51 3.96 -14.78
CA THR A 245 5.50 3.95 -15.87
C THR A 245 5.03 3.02 -16.99
N SER A 246 5.35 3.43 -18.22
CA SER A 246 5.19 2.62 -19.41
C SER A 246 6.49 1.88 -19.70
N GLY A 247 6.42 0.56 -19.81
CA GLY A 247 7.54 -0.27 -20.25
C GLY A 247 7.80 -1.48 -19.34
N THR A 248 8.19 -2.60 -19.95
CA THR A 248 8.57 -3.85 -19.30
C THR A 248 10.00 -3.80 -18.74
N ASN A 249 10.44 -2.64 -18.24
CA ASN A 249 11.77 -2.54 -17.63
C ASN A 249 11.71 -3.23 -16.26
N ASP A 250 11.74 -4.57 -16.32
CA ASP A 250 11.95 -5.53 -15.25
C ASP A 250 13.38 -5.49 -14.73
N ASP A 251 14.17 -4.51 -15.15
CA ASP A 251 15.53 -4.39 -14.71
C ASP A 251 15.53 -3.80 -13.29
N ASP A 252 15.80 -4.66 -12.30
CA ASP A 252 16.10 -4.27 -10.91
C ASP A 252 17.28 -3.27 -10.84
N SER A 253 18.00 -3.06 -11.95
CA SER A 253 18.94 -1.94 -12.16
C SER A 253 18.30 -0.54 -12.01
N VAL A 254 16.96 -0.45 -11.99
CA VAL A 254 16.21 0.79 -11.75
C VAL A 254 16.20 1.17 -10.27
N LEU A 255 16.32 0.20 -9.35
CA LEU A 255 16.31 0.51 -7.92
C LEU A 255 17.59 1.25 -7.52
N PRO A 256 17.46 2.33 -6.72
CA PRO A 256 18.64 3.02 -6.23
C PRO A 256 19.50 2.10 -5.36
N LYS A 257 20.81 2.33 -5.35
CA LYS A 257 21.75 1.64 -4.48
C LYS A 257 22.24 2.60 -3.42
N ALA A 258 22.37 2.12 -2.18
CA ALA A 258 22.97 2.91 -1.12
C ALA A 258 24.44 3.24 -1.45
N LEU A 259 24.84 4.46 -1.15
CA LEU A 259 26.19 4.99 -1.34
C LEU A 259 26.76 5.46 -0.01
N ILE A 260 27.97 4.97 0.27
CA ILE A 260 28.73 5.37 1.44
C ILE A 260 29.32 6.76 1.19
N HIS A 261 28.99 7.72 2.05
CA HIS A 261 29.57 9.06 2.06
C HIS A 261 29.70 9.60 3.50
N PRO A 262 30.54 10.61 3.76
CA PRO A 262 30.66 11.18 5.11
C PRO A 262 29.46 12.09 5.45
N PRO A 263 29.04 12.16 6.73
CA PRO A 263 27.99 13.09 7.17
C PRO A 263 28.43 14.55 6.97
N LYS A 264 27.56 15.40 6.43
CA LYS A 264 27.91 16.79 6.10
C LYS A 264 26.92 17.78 6.70
N ARG A 265 27.40 18.77 7.47
CA ARG A 265 26.56 19.90 7.90
C ARG A 265 26.16 20.74 6.68
N GLY A 266 24.94 21.26 6.69
CA GLY A 266 24.41 22.12 5.64
C GLY A 266 23.80 21.38 4.45
N GLU A 267 24.03 20.07 4.31
CA GLU A 267 23.30 19.26 3.33
C GLU A 267 21.84 19.07 3.75
N TYR A 268 21.03 18.58 2.83
CA TYR A 268 19.65 18.20 3.08
C TYR A 268 19.51 16.69 3.12
N VAL A 269 18.59 16.23 3.96
CA VAL A 269 18.20 14.83 4.08
C VAL A 269 16.70 14.73 3.88
N SER A 270 16.27 13.83 3.01
CA SER A 270 14.86 13.48 2.82
C SER A 270 14.63 11.99 3.09
N ILE A 271 13.64 11.70 3.93
CA ILE A 271 13.13 10.36 4.16
C ILE A 271 11.89 10.17 3.30
N LEU A 272 11.91 9.20 2.39
CA LEU A 272 10.88 9.01 1.37
C LEU A 272 9.95 7.85 1.73
N ASP A 273 8.81 7.75 1.03
CA ASP A 273 7.89 6.62 1.16
C ASP A 273 8.54 5.33 0.61
N ALA A 274 8.59 4.28 1.43
CA ALA A 274 9.16 2.99 1.04
C ALA A 274 8.50 2.39 -0.20
N ALA A 275 7.19 2.56 -0.36
CA ALA A 275 6.48 2.04 -1.53
C ALA A 275 6.85 2.78 -2.83
N LEU A 276 7.29 4.03 -2.75
CA LEU A 276 7.80 4.75 -3.91
C LEU A 276 9.11 4.11 -4.41
N ILE A 277 9.99 3.73 -3.48
CA ILE A 277 11.25 3.04 -3.81
C ILE A 277 10.98 1.66 -4.37
N GLU A 278 10.21 0.85 -3.64
CA GLU A 278 9.88 -0.55 -3.99
C GLU A 278 9.16 -0.67 -5.34
N SER A 279 8.38 0.34 -5.73
CA SER A 279 7.74 0.38 -7.05
C SER A 279 8.69 0.69 -8.21
N GLY A 280 9.91 1.14 -7.94
CA GLY A 280 10.88 1.59 -8.93
C GLY A 280 10.56 2.96 -9.55
N LEU A 281 9.53 3.68 -9.07
CA LEU A 281 9.08 4.95 -9.65
C LEU A 281 9.76 6.18 -9.05
N VAL A 282 10.70 5.99 -8.12
CA VAL A 282 11.35 7.10 -7.41
C VAL A 282 12.18 8.00 -8.31
N ARG A 283 12.89 7.46 -9.31
CA ARG A 283 13.72 8.26 -10.22
C ARG A 283 12.86 9.23 -11.04
N THR A 284 11.80 8.72 -11.66
CA THR A 284 10.82 9.52 -12.40
C THR A 284 10.20 10.62 -11.55
N TRP A 285 9.92 10.33 -10.27
CA TRP A 285 9.43 11.35 -9.35
C TRP A 285 10.49 12.39 -9.01
N LEU A 286 11.73 11.98 -8.72
CA LEU A 286 12.83 12.87 -8.36
C LEU A 286 13.18 13.86 -9.49
N GLU A 287 13.10 13.44 -10.75
CA GLU A 287 13.26 14.30 -11.92
C GLU A 287 12.23 15.45 -11.96
N ALA A 288 11.05 15.23 -11.39
CA ALA A 288 10.00 16.26 -11.32
C ALA A 288 10.19 17.24 -10.15
N VAL A 289 10.83 16.80 -9.05
CA VAL A 289 10.97 17.60 -7.81
C VAL A 289 12.41 18.07 -7.55
N SER A 290 13.35 17.81 -8.47
CA SER A 290 14.74 18.22 -8.35
C SER A 290 15.38 18.52 -9.71
N LYS A 291 16.35 19.43 -9.71
CA LYS A 291 17.27 19.67 -10.84
C LYS A 291 18.63 19.00 -10.67
N GLU A 292 18.90 18.51 -9.46
CA GLU A 292 20.11 17.78 -9.11
C GLU A 292 19.96 16.31 -9.53
N THR A 293 21.09 15.68 -9.90
CA THR A 293 21.14 14.23 -10.07
C THR A 293 21.11 13.55 -8.70
N MET A 294 19.95 13.02 -8.33
CA MET A 294 19.67 12.49 -6.99
C MET A 294 20.18 11.04 -6.83
N ASN A 295 21.46 10.89 -6.48
CA ASN A 295 22.12 9.59 -6.37
C ASN A 295 22.69 9.27 -4.98
N ARG A 296 22.74 10.22 -4.04
CA ARG A 296 23.36 10.04 -2.71
C ARG A 296 22.40 9.36 -1.72
N TRP A 297 22.03 8.13 -2.02
CA TRP A 297 21.18 7.31 -1.17
C TRP A 297 21.93 6.82 0.07
N GLY A 298 21.45 7.17 1.26
CA GLY A 298 21.97 6.59 2.49
C GLY A 298 21.35 5.24 2.81
N SER A 299 20.05 5.10 2.56
CA SER A 299 19.33 3.82 2.68
C SER A 299 18.23 3.75 1.64
N VAL A 300 18.01 2.55 1.10
CA VAL A 300 16.97 2.29 0.08
C VAL A 300 15.95 1.24 0.54
N GLU A 301 16.22 0.58 1.67
CA GLU A 301 15.41 -0.51 2.21
C GLU A 301 14.69 -0.11 3.50
N GLY A 302 13.71 -0.93 3.87
CA GLY A 302 13.00 -0.80 5.13
C GLY A 302 12.05 0.41 5.16
N ARG A 303 11.86 0.96 6.36
CA ARG A 303 10.78 1.94 6.60
C ARG A 303 11.14 3.39 6.30
N ARG A 304 12.43 3.67 6.18
CA ARG A 304 12.98 5.03 6.08
C ARG A 304 14.07 5.09 5.00
N PRO A 305 13.73 4.86 3.72
CA PRO A 305 14.66 5.18 2.65
C PRO A 305 15.09 6.65 2.75
N GLN A 306 16.39 6.87 2.71
CA GLN A 306 17.02 8.14 3.04
C GLN A 306 17.87 8.60 1.87
N LEU A 307 17.59 9.81 1.40
CA LEU A 307 18.28 10.48 0.30
C LEU A 307 18.96 11.74 0.84
N HIS A 308 20.24 11.89 0.56
CA HIS A 308 21.00 13.10 0.85
C HIS A 308 21.12 13.95 -0.42
N HIS A 309 21.11 15.26 -0.29
CA HIS A 309 21.16 16.18 -1.43
C HIS A 309 21.67 17.56 -1.01
N ASP A 310 22.13 18.35 -1.98
CA ASP A 310 22.72 19.67 -1.68
C ASP A 310 21.67 20.79 -1.67
N HIS A 311 20.51 20.59 -2.32
CA HIS A 311 19.46 21.60 -2.45
C HIS A 311 18.08 21.04 -2.09
N PRO A 312 17.20 21.83 -1.44
CA PRO A 312 15.88 21.34 -1.03
C PRO A 312 15.05 20.84 -2.23
N LEU A 313 14.29 19.77 -2.00
CA LEU A 313 13.32 19.27 -2.97
C LEU A 313 12.25 20.33 -3.26
N ARG A 314 11.94 20.52 -4.53
CA ARG A 314 10.93 21.46 -5.03
C ARG A 314 9.58 20.76 -5.07
N LEU A 315 8.98 20.56 -3.90
CA LEU A 315 7.77 19.76 -3.79
C LEU A 315 6.58 20.46 -4.45
N GLY A 316 6.46 21.79 -4.30
CA GLY A 316 5.46 22.61 -4.98
C GLY A 316 4.03 22.22 -4.61
N ASP A 317 3.49 21.21 -5.30
CA ASP A 317 2.20 20.59 -4.97
C ASP A 317 2.25 19.88 -3.61
N GLN A 318 1.28 20.18 -2.73
CA GLN A 318 1.07 19.49 -1.45
C GLN A 318 0.97 17.96 -1.61
N ARG A 319 0.58 17.46 -2.79
CA ARG A 319 0.55 16.02 -3.06
C ARG A 319 1.93 15.40 -3.15
N ASN A 320 2.94 16.09 -3.67
CA ASN A 320 4.33 15.60 -3.67
C ASN A 320 4.86 15.46 -2.25
N ALA A 321 4.45 16.35 -1.35
CA ALA A 321 4.80 16.26 0.07
C ALA A 321 4.27 14.97 0.73
N LEU A 322 3.22 14.33 0.19
CA LEU A 322 2.74 13.04 0.71
C LEU A 322 3.75 11.89 0.53
N LEU A 323 4.73 12.05 -0.36
CA LEU A 323 5.77 11.05 -0.65
C LEU A 323 7.02 11.22 0.20
N VAL A 324 7.08 12.30 0.97
CA VAL A 324 8.20 12.66 1.83
C VAL A 324 7.75 12.56 3.29
N GLN A 325 8.33 11.64 4.04
CA GLN A 325 8.01 11.45 5.46
C GLN A 325 8.66 12.52 6.34
N ALA A 326 9.85 12.98 5.95
CA ALA A 326 10.58 14.06 6.58
C ALA A 326 11.59 14.65 5.57
N THR A 327 11.81 15.95 5.61
CA THR A 327 12.88 16.60 4.81
C THR A 327 13.39 17.83 5.54
N GLY A 328 14.71 18.05 5.52
CA GLY A 328 15.31 19.15 6.26
C GLY A 328 16.81 19.27 6.06
N ARG A 329 17.34 20.42 6.49
CA ARG A 329 18.77 20.75 6.39
C ARG A 329 19.49 20.32 7.66
N VAL A 330 20.61 19.61 7.53
CA VAL A 330 21.46 19.18 8.65
C VAL A 330 22.11 20.39 9.29
N VAL A 331 21.84 20.63 10.57
CA VAL A 331 22.43 21.74 11.35
C VAL A 331 23.46 21.27 12.37
N ALA A 332 23.33 20.05 12.88
CA ALA A 332 24.31 19.45 13.78
C ALA A 332 24.55 17.97 13.46
N LEU A 333 25.76 17.54 13.80
CA LEU A 333 26.20 16.14 13.77
C LEU A 333 26.47 15.74 15.21
N ILE A 334 25.78 14.71 15.69
CA ILE A 334 25.83 14.26 17.08
C ILE A 334 26.45 12.87 17.05
N ARG A 335 27.57 12.68 17.75
CA ARG A 335 28.35 11.42 17.71
C ARG A 335 28.00 10.46 18.83
N GLU A 336 27.08 10.86 19.70
CA GLU A 336 26.62 10.08 20.82
C GLU A 336 25.28 9.41 20.45
N PRO A 337 25.15 8.08 20.61
CA PRO A 337 23.90 7.39 20.36
C PRO A 337 22.83 7.82 21.38
N LEU A 338 21.56 7.67 21.00
CA LEU A 338 20.47 7.93 21.93
C LEU A 338 20.32 6.81 22.96
N SER A 339 20.25 7.22 24.22
CA SER A 339 19.89 6.40 25.37
C SER A 339 19.10 7.25 26.37
N ASP A 340 18.73 6.65 27.50
CA ASP A 340 18.10 7.38 28.59
C ASP A 340 19.00 8.47 29.19
N GLU A 341 20.31 8.27 29.15
CA GLU A 341 21.32 9.17 29.70
C GLU A 341 21.66 10.32 28.74
N THR A 342 21.53 10.12 27.44
CA THR A 342 22.02 11.07 26.42
C THR A 342 20.92 11.92 25.79
N ILE A 343 19.65 11.61 26.08
CA ILE A 343 18.49 12.32 25.53
C ILE A 343 18.47 13.81 25.92
N ASP A 344 18.93 14.15 27.13
CA ASP A 344 18.98 15.54 27.61
C ASP A 344 20.04 16.35 26.85
N GLY A 345 21.18 15.72 26.49
CA GLY A 345 22.17 16.33 25.60
C GLY A 345 21.61 16.65 24.22
N LEU A 346 20.74 15.79 23.66
CA LEU A 346 20.03 16.09 22.42
C LEU A 346 19.08 17.30 22.58
N VAL A 347 18.42 17.45 23.72
CA VAL A 347 17.56 18.61 24.01
C VAL A 347 18.38 19.90 24.01
N GLU A 348 19.55 19.91 24.66
CA GLU A 348 20.44 21.07 24.71
C GLU A 348 20.85 21.50 23.29
N ILE A 349 21.34 20.56 22.47
CA ILE A 349 21.71 20.81 21.07
C ILE A 349 20.50 21.32 20.27
N ALA A 350 19.31 20.77 20.50
CA ALA A 350 18.09 21.22 19.82
C ALA A 350 17.72 22.67 20.20
N LEU A 351 17.89 23.05 21.47
CA LEU A 351 17.63 24.41 21.95
C LEU A 351 18.65 25.42 21.38
N GLU A 352 19.93 25.05 21.29
CA GLU A 352 20.95 25.87 20.62
C GLU A 352 20.59 26.18 19.17
N HIS A 353 19.86 25.28 18.51
CA HIS A 353 19.37 25.44 17.15
C HIS A 353 17.94 26.02 17.04
N ASN A 354 17.40 26.55 18.14
CA ASN A 354 16.09 27.19 18.26
C ASN A 354 14.92 26.26 17.87
N MET A 355 15.02 24.97 18.22
CA MET A 355 13.97 23.98 17.94
C MET A 355 12.80 24.12 18.91
N LYS A 356 11.60 24.24 18.35
CA LYS A 356 10.31 24.13 19.00
C LYS A 356 9.90 22.67 19.22
N SER A 357 10.13 21.84 18.20
CA SER A 357 9.73 20.44 18.20
C SER A 357 10.74 19.60 17.43
N LEU A 358 10.88 18.34 17.84
CA LEU A 358 11.85 17.43 17.26
C LEU A 358 11.26 16.02 17.16
N THR A 359 11.18 15.48 15.94
CA THR A 359 10.70 14.11 15.72
C THR A 359 11.86 13.12 15.57
N LEU A 360 11.84 12.01 16.30
CA LEU A 360 12.81 10.93 16.14
C LEU A 360 12.45 10.07 14.92
N ARG A 361 13.28 10.12 13.88
CA ARG A 361 13.21 9.33 12.65
C ARG A 361 14.35 8.32 12.58
N LEU A 362 14.44 7.52 13.65
CA LEU A 362 15.49 6.53 13.88
C LEU A 362 14.92 5.10 13.85
N ASN A 363 15.78 4.12 13.66
CA ASN A 363 15.40 2.71 13.81
C ASN A 363 15.59 2.28 15.27
N LEU A 364 14.62 2.64 16.12
CA LEU A 364 14.64 2.37 17.56
C LEU A 364 13.82 1.13 17.92
N ASP A 365 14.08 0.56 19.10
CA ASP A 365 13.19 -0.41 19.70
C ASP A 365 11.78 0.22 19.88
N PRO A 366 10.70 -0.50 19.55
CA PRO A 366 9.34 -0.03 19.79
C PRO A 366 9.03 0.44 21.22
N ALA A 367 9.74 -0.08 22.23
CA ALA A 367 9.61 0.34 23.62
C ALA A 367 10.27 1.70 23.91
N ASP A 368 11.38 2.01 23.24
CA ASP A 368 12.17 3.21 23.48
C ASP A 368 11.63 4.44 22.75
N GLN A 369 11.13 4.25 21.53
CA GLN A 369 10.64 5.35 20.69
C GLN A 369 9.60 6.25 21.40
N PRO A 370 8.53 5.75 22.05
CA PRO A 370 7.56 6.60 22.73
C PRO A 370 8.14 7.31 23.94
N LYS A 371 9.07 6.66 24.66
CA LYS A 371 9.71 7.19 25.86
C LYS A 371 10.58 8.39 25.51
N TRP A 372 11.50 8.23 24.56
CA TRP A 372 12.43 9.29 24.18
C TRP A 372 11.73 10.41 23.42
N GLN A 373 10.77 10.09 22.53
CA GLN A 373 9.95 11.11 21.88
C GLN A 373 9.16 11.94 22.90
N GLY A 374 8.54 11.29 23.90
CA GLY A 374 7.80 11.98 24.96
C GLY A 374 8.67 12.81 25.90
N SER A 375 9.96 12.47 26.05
CA SER A 375 10.94 13.30 26.76
C SER A 375 11.20 14.59 25.97
N LEU A 376 11.56 14.46 24.68
CA LEU A 376 11.82 15.60 23.78
C LEU A 376 10.62 16.55 23.72
N ASP A 377 9.42 16.01 23.49
CA ASP A 377 8.20 16.80 23.36
C ASP A 377 7.95 17.65 24.60
N ARG A 378 8.12 17.06 25.79
CA ARG A 378 7.89 17.74 27.08
C ARG A 378 8.93 18.82 27.39
N GLN A 379 10.19 18.55 27.06
CA GLN A 379 11.28 19.45 27.36
C GLN A 379 11.31 20.64 26.39
N LEU A 380 11.09 20.39 25.10
CA LEU A 380 11.06 21.44 24.08
C LEU A 380 9.78 22.29 24.15
N SER A 381 8.60 21.70 24.46
CA SER A 381 7.35 22.48 24.52
C SER A 381 7.36 23.60 25.58
N ARG A 382 8.23 23.50 26.57
CA ARG A 382 8.40 24.49 27.66
C ARG A 382 9.35 25.64 27.27
N ARG A 383 9.99 25.55 26.11
CA ARG A 383 11.00 26.48 25.65
C ARG A 383 10.49 27.11 24.35
N HIS A 384 10.56 28.43 24.23
CA HIS A 384 9.94 29.22 23.15
C HIS A 384 10.63 29.07 21.77
N GLY A 385 11.08 27.87 21.41
CA GLY A 385 11.66 27.60 20.11
C GLY A 385 10.67 27.86 18.97
N GLU A 386 11.20 28.10 17.77
CA GLU A 386 10.38 28.47 16.60
C GLU A 386 10.43 27.44 15.47
N ARG A 387 11.45 26.57 15.45
CA ARG A 387 11.71 25.66 14.34
C ARG A 387 11.26 24.24 14.62
N ASP A 388 10.70 23.59 13.62
CA ASP A 388 10.46 22.15 13.69
C ASP A 388 11.64 21.39 13.06
N GLY A 389 11.95 20.22 13.61
CA GLY A 389 13.05 19.41 13.12
C GLY A 389 12.81 17.91 13.26
N PHE A 390 13.77 17.14 12.77
CA PHE A 390 13.84 15.72 13.03
C PHE A 390 15.29 15.26 13.24
N VAL A 391 15.43 14.13 13.92
CA VAL A 391 16.70 13.42 14.05
C VAL A 391 16.65 12.15 13.24
N THR A 392 17.68 11.89 12.45
CA THR A 392 17.84 10.61 11.77
C THR A 392 19.27 10.12 11.88
N GLN A 393 19.52 8.85 11.55
CA GLN A 393 20.84 8.25 11.65
C GLN A 393 21.53 8.37 10.30
N HIS A 394 22.80 8.75 10.33
CA HIS A 394 23.62 8.68 9.14
C HIS A 394 23.88 7.19 8.79
N PRO A 395 23.81 6.78 7.51
CA PRO A 395 23.98 5.38 7.11
C PRO A 395 25.31 4.74 7.51
N ASN A 396 26.37 5.54 7.69
CA ASN A 396 27.73 5.07 7.97
C ASN A 396 28.19 5.21 9.43
N GLY A 397 27.32 4.91 10.41
CA GLY A 397 27.73 4.75 11.81
C GLY A 397 26.75 5.34 12.82
N ASP A 398 27.26 5.60 14.03
CA ASP A 398 26.46 6.08 15.17
C ASP A 398 26.35 7.62 15.21
N VAL A 399 26.41 8.26 14.03
CA VAL A 399 26.24 9.71 13.93
C VAL A 399 24.77 10.03 13.67
N LEU A 400 24.18 10.78 14.58
CA LEU A 400 22.84 11.34 14.41
C LEU A 400 22.93 12.69 13.69
N LEU A 401 21.96 12.92 12.82
CA LEU A 401 21.80 14.13 12.02
C LEU A 401 20.62 14.91 12.60
N LEU A 402 20.90 16.07 13.20
CA LEU A 402 19.85 17.01 13.58
C LEU A 402 19.49 17.85 12.36
N CYS A 403 18.25 17.71 11.89
CA CYS A 403 17.75 18.35 10.68
C CYS A 403 16.67 19.39 11.03
N VAL A 404 16.81 20.61 10.52
CA VAL A 404 15.75 21.64 10.56
C VAL A 404 14.81 21.41 9.37
N CYS A 405 13.52 21.21 9.64
CA CYS A 405 12.50 21.11 8.60
C CYS A 405 12.41 22.43 7.83
N HIS A 406 12.23 22.34 6.52
CA HIS A 406 11.95 23.53 5.73
C HIS A 406 10.46 23.86 5.85
N SER A 407 10.12 24.97 6.49
CA SER A 407 8.81 25.60 6.31
C SER A 407 8.88 26.43 5.04
N GLU A 408 8.13 26.05 3.99
CA GLU A 408 7.90 26.98 2.88
C GLU A 408 7.29 28.26 3.48
N SER A 409 7.99 29.38 3.27
CA SER A 409 7.54 30.72 3.65
C SER A 409 6.57 31.25 2.61
#